data_AF-A0A225V1D1-F1
#
_entry.id   AF-A0A225V1D1-F1
#
_cell.length_a   1.000
_cell.length_b   1.000
_cell.length_c   1.000
_cell.angle_alpha   90.00
_cell.angle_beta   90.00
_cell.angle_gamma   90.00
#
_symmetry.space_group_name_H-M   'P 1'
#
loop_
_entity.id
_entity.type
_entity.pdbx_description
1 polymer ?
#
loop_
_entity_poly.entity_id
_entity_poly.type
_entity_poly.pdbx_seq_one_letter_code
_entity_poly.pdbx_strand_id
1 'polypeptide(L)'
;MDEERVNAQSVSKLLDIDKKTLSFVKFDNKLSNKMWAAIGKNPEKLFKTFHLDRAGENIDEKRKIIHWFRFARDYRAAQGTHWLPDYKIYSILSGTSEAKRALLFQSLKEILDVKDLATIMQHYQFKLWIGRGETSGTVAKIMGIPNRKPLNTEFNPSYKVLEDFTKEFIGNSGKKLTRSTTMR
;
A
#
# COMPACT_ATOMS: atom_id res chain seq x y z
N MET A 1 -18.70 -14.30 -8.95
CA MET A 1 -18.91 -14.15 -7.50
C MET A 1 -17.69 -14.81 -6.90
N ASP A 2 -16.66 -14.08 -6.45
CA ASP A 2 -15.55 -14.59 -5.60
C ASP A 2 -14.49 -13.53 -5.22
N GLU A 3 -14.29 -12.47 -6.01
CA GLU A 3 -13.26 -11.46 -5.73
C GLU A 3 -13.50 -10.66 -4.43
N GLU A 4 -14.77 -10.39 -4.11
CA GLU A 4 -15.15 -9.66 -2.90
C GLU A 4 -14.78 -10.39 -1.61
N ARG A 5 -14.92 -11.73 -1.58
CA ARG A 5 -14.51 -12.55 -0.42
C ARG A 5 -12.99 -12.59 -0.30
N VAL A 6 -12.29 -12.64 -1.43
CA VAL A 6 -10.82 -12.70 -1.49
C VAL A 6 -10.19 -11.43 -0.90
N ASN A 7 -10.73 -10.24 -1.19
CA ASN A 7 -10.15 -8.98 -0.71
C ASN A 7 -10.30 -8.77 0.80
N ALA A 8 -11.50 -9.01 1.36
CA ALA A 8 -11.72 -8.91 2.81
C ALA A 8 -10.91 -9.96 3.59
N GLN A 9 -10.81 -11.18 3.04
CA GLN A 9 -9.98 -12.23 3.63
C GLN A 9 -8.48 -11.87 3.63
N SER A 10 -8.02 -11.12 2.64
CA SER A 10 -6.60 -10.75 2.50
C SER A 10 -6.14 -9.73 3.54
N VAL A 11 -6.96 -8.72 3.88
CA VAL A 11 -6.64 -7.76 4.96
C VAL A 11 -6.52 -8.46 6.31
N SER A 12 -7.50 -9.30 6.65
CA SER A 12 -7.49 -10.06 7.91
C SER A 12 -6.31 -11.02 8.00
N LYS A 13 -5.96 -11.68 6.88
CA LYS A 13 -4.79 -12.58 6.80
C LYS A 13 -3.48 -11.85 7.14
N LEU A 14 -3.25 -10.65 6.61
CA LEU A 14 -2.01 -9.90 6.88
C LEU A 14 -1.90 -9.47 8.34
N LEU A 15 -3.00 -9.09 8.97
CA LEU A 15 -3.05 -8.77 10.40
C LEU A 15 -2.78 -10.00 11.28
N ASP A 16 -3.37 -11.14 10.94
CA ASP A 16 -3.14 -12.39 11.69
C ASP A 16 -1.71 -12.91 11.51
N ILE A 17 -1.16 -12.75 10.31
CA ILE A 17 0.26 -12.97 10.01
C ILE A 17 1.14 -12.09 10.90
N ASP A 18 0.81 -10.80 11.03
CA ASP A 18 1.61 -9.86 11.80
C ASP A 18 1.56 -10.16 13.29
N LYS A 19 0.38 -10.45 13.86
CA LYS A 19 0.23 -10.88 15.26
C LYS A 19 1.07 -12.12 15.57
N LYS A 20 1.10 -13.10 14.66
CA LYS A 20 1.97 -14.29 14.77
C LYS A 20 3.46 -13.96 14.63
N THR A 21 3.79 -12.85 13.99
CA THR A 21 5.17 -12.38 13.79
C THR A 21 5.64 -11.53 14.98
N LEU A 22 4.77 -10.69 15.57
CA LEU A 22 5.09 -9.83 16.72
C LEU A 22 5.50 -10.62 17.98
N SER A 23 4.96 -11.83 18.18
CA SER A 23 5.45 -12.74 19.23
C SER A 23 6.89 -13.19 19.02
N PHE A 24 7.39 -13.17 17.78
CA PHE A 24 8.80 -13.37 17.42
C PHE A 24 9.62 -12.08 17.38
N VAL A 25 9.01 -10.90 17.12
CA VAL A 25 9.72 -9.60 17.06
C VAL A 25 10.22 -9.14 18.44
N LYS A 26 9.53 -9.48 19.53
CA LYS A 26 10.06 -9.28 20.89
C LYS A 26 11.41 -9.99 21.13
N PHE A 27 11.77 -10.94 20.26
CA PHE A 27 13.01 -11.66 20.38
C PHE A 27 14.23 -10.92 19.82
N ASP A 28 14.12 -9.85 19.01
CA ASP A 28 15.34 -9.44 18.29
C ASP A 28 15.47 -8.02 17.72
N ASN A 29 15.59 -7.05 18.62
CA ASN A 29 16.25 -5.77 18.31
C ASN A 29 17.73 -5.95 17.88
N LYS A 30 18.34 -7.13 18.16
CA LYS A 30 19.75 -7.43 17.89
C LYS A 30 19.97 -8.14 16.54
N LEU A 31 19.08 -9.05 16.11
CA LEU A 31 19.10 -9.62 14.76
C LEU A 31 18.80 -8.57 13.70
N SER A 32 17.87 -7.65 13.97
CA SER A 32 17.48 -6.60 13.04
C SER A 32 18.72 -5.85 12.53
N ASN A 33 19.54 -5.28 13.42
CA ASN A 33 20.72 -4.49 13.02
C ASN A 33 21.79 -5.29 12.26
N LYS A 34 22.03 -6.57 12.61
CA LYS A 34 22.99 -7.43 11.90
C LYS A 34 22.46 -7.92 10.55
N MET A 35 21.18 -8.25 10.48
CA MET A 35 20.48 -8.65 9.25
C MET A 35 20.47 -7.48 8.24
N TRP A 36 20.16 -6.26 8.71
CA TRP A 36 20.17 -5.05 7.89
C TRP A 36 21.58 -4.65 7.41
N ALA A 37 22.61 -4.92 8.20
CA ALA A 37 24.00 -4.70 7.80
C ALA A 37 24.51 -5.74 6.77
N ALA A 38 24.06 -7.00 6.85
CA ALA A 38 24.53 -8.09 6.00
C ALA A 38 23.84 -8.17 4.62
N ILE A 39 22.57 -7.78 4.50
CA ILE A 39 21.80 -7.97 3.25
C ILE A 39 22.14 -6.91 2.17
N GLY A 40 22.88 -5.87 2.54
CA GLY A 40 23.21 -4.77 1.66
C GLY A 40 22.06 -3.77 1.60
N LYS A 41 22.41 -2.49 1.70
CA LYS A 41 21.54 -1.31 1.82
C LYS A 41 20.64 -1.05 0.59
N ASN A 42 20.16 -2.07 -0.13
CA ASN A 42 19.37 -1.90 -1.34
C ASN A 42 17.97 -2.52 -1.18
N PRO A 43 16.92 -1.69 -1.03
CA PRO A 43 15.52 -2.13 -0.93
C PRO A 43 15.06 -3.03 -2.07
N GLU A 44 15.50 -2.79 -3.30
CA GLU A 44 15.11 -3.60 -4.46
C GLU A 44 15.75 -5.00 -4.41
N LYS A 45 17.02 -5.08 -3.98
CA LYS A 45 17.70 -6.37 -3.80
C LYS A 45 17.01 -7.21 -2.73
N LEU A 46 16.65 -6.58 -1.60
CA LEU A 46 15.90 -7.27 -0.53
C LEU A 46 14.54 -7.78 -1.02
N PHE A 47 13.84 -6.98 -1.84
CA PHE A 47 12.55 -7.38 -2.42
C PHE A 47 12.67 -8.67 -3.25
N LYS A 48 13.71 -8.76 -4.08
CA LYS A 48 14.04 -9.95 -4.89
C LYS A 48 14.50 -11.13 -4.04
N THR A 49 15.31 -10.90 -3.01
CA THR A 49 15.71 -11.94 -2.04
C THR A 49 14.50 -12.54 -1.31
N PHE A 50 13.46 -11.74 -1.10
CA PHE A 50 12.20 -12.20 -0.53
C PHE A 50 11.27 -12.87 -1.54
N HIS A 51 11.67 -12.93 -2.82
CA HIS A 51 10.88 -13.43 -3.94
C HIS A 51 9.53 -12.71 -4.10
N LEU A 52 9.47 -11.43 -3.71
CA LEU A 52 8.27 -10.61 -3.82
C LEU A 52 8.07 -10.09 -5.25
N ASP A 53 9.14 -10.00 -6.03
CA ASP A 53 9.15 -9.66 -7.46
C ASP A 53 8.34 -10.65 -8.31
N ARG A 54 8.24 -11.90 -7.85
CA ARG A 54 7.49 -12.97 -8.52
C ARG A 54 6.13 -13.24 -7.91
N ALA A 55 5.77 -12.52 -6.84
CA ALA A 55 4.54 -12.79 -6.11
C ALA A 55 3.29 -12.27 -6.86
N GLY A 56 3.43 -11.20 -7.65
CA GLY A 56 2.33 -10.61 -8.42
C GLY A 56 1.08 -10.40 -7.57
N GLU A 57 -0.06 -10.90 -8.04
CA GLU A 57 -1.34 -10.81 -7.33
C GLU A 57 -1.40 -11.59 -6.00
N ASN A 58 -0.37 -12.37 -5.64
CA ASN A 58 -0.28 -13.12 -4.39
C ASN A 58 0.71 -12.49 -3.39
N ILE A 59 1.06 -11.20 -3.57
CA ILE A 59 2.07 -10.50 -2.74
C ILE A 59 1.69 -10.40 -1.26
N ASP A 60 0.40 -10.27 -0.96
CA ASP A 60 -0.16 -10.19 0.39
C ASP A 60 -0.24 -11.55 1.11
N GLU A 61 -0.13 -12.66 0.38
CA GLU A 61 0.06 -13.98 0.99
C GLU A 61 1.49 -14.16 1.54
N LYS A 62 2.43 -13.33 1.09
CA LYS A 62 3.83 -13.40 1.50
C LYS A 62 4.05 -12.55 2.75
N ARG A 63 4.20 -13.19 3.91
CA ARG A 63 4.59 -12.51 5.18
C ARG A 63 5.81 -11.59 5.04
N LYS A 64 6.70 -11.89 4.09
CA LYS A 64 7.90 -11.11 3.79
C LYS A 64 7.61 -9.69 3.29
N ILE A 65 6.40 -9.39 2.79
CA ILE A 65 6.05 -8.03 2.37
C ILE A 65 6.03 -7.06 3.55
N ILE A 66 5.52 -7.49 4.72
CA ILE A 66 5.52 -6.66 5.94
C ILE A 66 6.96 -6.36 6.36
N HIS A 67 7.84 -7.36 6.35
CA HIS A 67 9.26 -7.19 6.66
C HIS A 67 9.96 -6.24 5.69
N TRP A 68 9.60 -6.29 4.41
CA TRP A 68 10.13 -5.37 3.42
C TRP A 68 9.66 -3.93 3.66
N PHE A 69 8.39 -3.71 4.05
CA PHE A 69 7.91 -2.39 4.43
C PHE A 69 8.58 -1.85 5.69
N ARG A 70 8.81 -2.70 6.70
CA ARG A 70 9.61 -2.35 7.89
C ARG A 70 11.01 -1.92 7.47
N PHE A 71 11.66 -2.68 6.59
CA PHE A 71 12.96 -2.28 6.04
C PHE A 71 12.90 -0.93 5.34
N ALA A 72 11.95 -0.73 4.44
CA ALA A 72 11.83 0.49 3.65
C ALA A 72 11.62 1.72 4.55
N ARG A 73 10.83 1.58 5.62
CA ARG A 73 10.67 2.60 6.67
C ARG A 73 12.00 2.90 7.36
N ASP A 74 12.67 1.88 7.88
CA ASP A 74 13.94 2.04 8.62
C ASP A 74 15.05 2.58 7.73
N TYR A 75 15.08 2.15 6.47
CA TYR A 75 15.99 2.64 5.45
C TYR A 75 15.78 4.14 5.18
N ARG A 76 14.52 4.58 5.03
CA ARG A 76 14.19 6.01 4.89
C ARG A 76 14.58 6.81 6.11
N ALA A 77 14.38 6.27 7.32
CA ALA A 77 14.77 6.94 8.56
C ALA A 77 16.29 7.08 8.68
N ALA A 78 17.05 6.07 8.25
CA ALA A 78 18.51 6.04 8.38
C ALA A 78 19.26 6.78 7.27
N GLN A 79 18.75 6.75 6.03
CA GLN A 79 19.45 7.31 4.86
C GLN A 79 18.76 8.57 4.31
N GLY A 80 17.48 8.78 4.62
CA GLY A 80 16.65 9.85 4.07
C GLY A 80 15.84 9.40 2.85
N THR A 81 14.75 10.12 2.59
CA THR A 81 13.76 9.77 1.55
C THR A 81 14.31 9.86 0.13
N HIS A 82 15.30 10.71 -0.13
CA HIS A 82 15.93 10.83 -1.46
C HIS A 82 16.56 9.53 -2.00
N TRP A 83 17.00 8.61 -1.14
CA TRP A 83 17.55 7.31 -1.56
C TRP A 83 16.47 6.27 -1.88
N LEU A 84 15.28 6.42 -1.31
CA LEU A 84 14.12 5.57 -1.55
C LEU A 84 12.87 6.44 -1.68
N PRO A 85 12.74 7.22 -2.77
CA PRO A 85 11.60 8.10 -2.98
C PRO A 85 10.32 7.29 -3.26
N ASP A 86 9.15 7.93 -3.14
CA ASP A 86 7.85 7.25 -3.27
C ASP A 86 7.69 6.55 -4.62
N TYR A 87 8.10 7.22 -5.72
CA TYR A 87 8.06 6.62 -7.06
C TYR A 87 8.87 5.32 -7.15
N LYS A 88 9.96 5.20 -6.39
CA LYS A 88 10.82 4.01 -6.41
C LYS A 88 10.18 2.85 -5.66
N ILE A 89 9.57 3.09 -4.49
CA ILE A 89 8.79 2.06 -3.79
C ILE A 89 7.63 1.59 -4.67
N TYR A 90 6.92 2.53 -5.29
CA TYR A 90 5.82 2.22 -6.18
C TYR A 90 6.26 1.40 -7.39
N SER A 91 7.41 1.73 -7.99
CA SER A 91 8.02 0.97 -9.09
C SER A 91 8.48 -0.42 -8.66
N ILE A 92 8.98 -0.62 -7.45
CA ILE A 92 9.37 -1.95 -6.95
C ILE A 92 8.15 -2.88 -6.88
N LEU A 93 6.98 -2.32 -6.59
CA LEU A 93 5.70 -3.04 -6.54
C LEU A 93 5.02 -3.15 -7.91
N SER A 94 5.69 -2.82 -9.02
CA SER A 94 5.07 -2.79 -10.35
C SER A 94 4.61 -4.16 -10.87
N GLY A 95 5.12 -5.26 -10.29
CA GLY A 95 4.70 -6.63 -10.63
C GLY A 95 3.26 -6.98 -10.21
N THR A 96 2.57 -6.09 -9.50
CA THR A 96 1.16 -6.24 -9.08
C THR A 96 0.24 -5.35 -9.92
N SER A 97 -1.06 -5.62 -9.90
CA SER A 97 -2.08 -4.74 -10.45
C SER A 97 -2.24 -3.45 -9.62
N GLU A 98 -2.82 -2.41 -10.21
CA GLU A 98 -3.17 -1.17 -9.49
C GLU A 98 -4.09 -1.45 -8.29
N ALA A 99 -5.11 -2.28 -8.52
CA ALA A 99 -6.06 -2.71 -7.49
C ALA A 99 -5.34 -3.42 -6.35
N LYS A 100 -4.44 -4.35 -6.68
CA LYS A 100 -3.70 -5.12 -5.69
C LYS A 100 -2.75 -4.26 -4.87
N ARG A 101 -2.05 -3.31 -5.49
CA ARG A 101 -1.24 -2.33 -4.74
C ARG A 101 -2.08 -1.54 -3.74
N ALA A 102 -3.25 -1.08 -4.17
CA ALA A 102 -4.13 -0.27 -3.33
C ALA A 102 -4.65 -1.08 -2.12
N LEU A 103 -5.02 -2.34 -2.34
CA LEU A 103 -5.42 -3.28 -1.29
C LEU A 103 -4.27 -3.61 -0.35
N LEU A 104 -3.06 -3.80 -0.89
CA LEU A 104 -1.86 -4.05 -0.10
C LEU A 104 -1.58 -2.88 0.84
N PHE A 105 -1.56 -1.64 0.34
CA PHE A 105 -1.36 -0.46 1.17
C PHE A 105 -2.48 -0.30 2.21
N GLN A 106 -3.73 -0.55 1.81
CA GLN A 106 -4.87 -0.51 2.73
C GLN A 106 -4.71 -1.53 3.87
N SER A 107 -4.21 -2.73 3.56
CA SER A 107 -3.96 -3.79 4.55
C SER A 107 -2.83 -3.41 5.50
N LEU A 108 -1.74 -2.86 4.96
CA LEU A 108 -0.56 -2.46 5.73
C LEU A 108 -0.84 -1.27 6.67
N LYS A 109 -1.85 -0.44 6.37
CA LYS A 109 -2.30 0.65 7.28
C LYS A 109 -2.82 0.14 8.63
N GLU A 110 -3.25 -1.12 8.69
CA GLU A 110 -3.73 -1.74 9.93
C GLU A 110 -2.57 -2.23 10.82
N ILE A 111 -1.34 -2.28 10.30
CA ILE A 111 -0.16 -2.69 11.05
C ILE A 111 0.54 -1.42 11.57
N LEU A 112 0.48 -1.22 12.89
CA LEU A 112 0.87 0.04 13.56
C LEU A 112 2.25 0.56 13.13
N ASP A 113 3.24 -0.32 13.02
CA ASP A 113 4.62 0.12 12.78
C ASP A 113 4.92 0.43 11.30
N VAL A 114 4.15 -0.10 10.35
CA VAL A 114 4.29 0.22 8.91
C VAL A 114 3.20 1.15 8.38
N LYS A 115 2.24 1.52 9.23
CA LYS A 115 1.06 2.33 8.89
C LYS A 115 1.41 3.63 8.19
N ASP A 116 2.41 4.36 8.67
CA ASP A 116 2.78 5.66 8.11
C ASP A 116 3.30 5.53 6.68
N LEU A 117 4.19 4.56 6.44
CA LEU A 117 4.71 4.31 5.10
C LEU A 117 3.60 3.82 4.15
N ALA A 118 2.73 2.93 4.62
CA ALA A 118 1.59 2.46 3.85
C ALA A 118 0.64 3.61 3.47
N THR A 119 0.39 4.52 4.40
CA THR A 119 -0.43 5.73 4.18
C THR A 119 0.20 6.65 3.14
N ILE A 120 1.50 6.93 3.24
CA ILE A 120 2.25 7.72 2.25
C ILE A 120 2.12 7.09 0.85
N MET A 121 2.31 5.78 0.76
CA MET A 121 2.26 5.08 -0.53
C MET A 121 0.86 5.04 -1.14
N GLN A 122 -0.18 4.93 -0.32
CA GLN A 122 -1.57 5.00 -0.79
C GLN A 122 -1.92 6.39 -1.31
N HIS A 123 -1.53 7.46 -0.61
CA HIS A 123 -1.68 8.83 -1.11
C HIS A 123 -0.90 9.06 -2.41
N TYR A 124 0.33 8.53 -2.51
CA TYR A 124 1.10 8.60 -3.74
C TYR A 124 0.36 7.94 -4.91
N GLN A 125 -0.23 6.76 -4.69
CA GLN A 125 -1.04 6.08 -5.69
C GLN A 125 -2.28 6.90 -6.11
N PHE A 126 -2.99 7.51 -5.16
CA PHE A 126 -4.15 8.35 -5.46
C PHE A 126 -3.76 9.58 -6.28
N LYS A 127 -2.65 10.25 -5.96
CA LYS A 127 -2.12 11.36 -6.76
C LYS A 127 -1.77 10.93 -8.18
N LEU A 128 -1.20 9.74 -8.37
CA LEU A 128 -0.95 9.19 -9.70
C LEU A 128 -2.23 8.94 -10.48
N TRP A 129 -3.24 8.32 -9.86
CA TRP A 129 -4.55 8.11 -10.47
C TRP A 129 -5.21 9.44 -10.87
N ILE A 130 -5.22 10.43 -9.97
CA ILE A 130 -5.73 11.78 -10.28
C ILE A 130 -4.95 12.40 -11.45
N GLY A 131 -3.62 12.29 -11.46
CA GLY A 131 -2.77 12.79 -12.54
C GLY A 131 -3.01 12.12 -13.88
N ARG A 132 -3.46 10.85 -13.88
CA ARG A 132 -3.87 10.09 -15.08
C ARG A 132 -5.31 10.37 -15.52
N GLY A 133 -6.06 11.18 -14.78
CA GLY A 133 -7.45 11.50 -15.08
C GLY A 133 -8.45 10.47 -14.56
N GLU A 134 -8.05 9.60 -13.64
CA GLU A 134 -8.97 8.65 -13.01
C GLU A 134 -10.04 9.37 -12.19
N THR A 135 -11.27 8.87 -12.25
CA THR A 135 -12.44 9.35 -11.52
C THR A 135 -12.89 8.32 -10.50
N SER A 136 -13.79 8.66 -9.58
CA SER A 136 -14.34 7.66 -8.64
C SER A 136 -14.98 6.47 -9.38
N GLY A 137 -15.59 6.70 -10.55
CA GLY A 137 -16.17 5.63 -11.36
C GLY A 137 -15.13 4.71 -12.00
N THR A 138 -13.98 5.24 -12.43
CA THR A 138 -12.90 4.39 -12.99
C THR A 138 -12.14 3.66 -11.89
N VAL A 139 -11.90 4.30 -10.74
CA VAL A 139 -11.32 3.64 -9.56
C VAL A 139 -12.24 2.54 -9.04
N ALA A 140 -13.56 2.74 -9.02
CA ALA A 140 -14.50 1.67 -8.68
C ALA A 140 -14.34 0.44 -9.60
N LYS A 141 -14.14 0.66 -10.91
CA LYS A 141 -13.86 -0.43 -11.87
C LYS A 141 -12.51 -1.09 -11.62
N ILE A 142 -11.45 -0.31 -11.37
CA ILE A 142 -10.13 -0.84 -10.98
C ILE A 142 -10.26 -1.74 -9.76
N MET A 143 -11.04 -1.32 -8.77
CA MET A 143 -11.26 -2.05 -7.52
C MET A 143 -12.24 -3.23 -7.63
N GLY A 144 -12.76 -3.54 -8.82
CA GLY A 144 -13.72 -4.63 -9.05
C GLY A 144 -15.09 -4.40 -8.42
N ILE A 145 -15.45 -3.14 -8.12
CA ILE A 145 -16.73 -2.81 -7.47
C ILE A 145 -17.85 -2.82 -8.52
N PRO A 146 -18.88 -3.68 -8.37
CA PRO A 146 -19.97 -3.75 -9.32
C PRO A 146 -20.85 -2.49 -9.27
N ASN A 147 -21.27 -1.99 -10.44
CA ASN A 147 -22.09 -0.78 -10.57
C ASN A 147 -23.50 -0.84 -9.90
N ARG A 148 -23.95 -2.01 -9.40
CA ARG A 148 -25.36 -2.28 -9.06
C ARG A 148 -25.60 -3.23 -7.86
N LYS A 149 -24.75 -3.23 -6.83
CA LYS A 149 -25.11 -3.92 -5.57
C LYS A 149 -25.28 -2.93 -4.43
N PRO A 150 -26.31 -3.11 -3.57
CA PRO A 150 -26.42 -2.34 -2.33
C PRO A 150 -25.19 -2.63 -1.45
N LEU A 151 -24.77 -1.62 -0.69
CA LEU A 151 -23.69 -1.75 0.30
C LEU A 151 -24.01 -2.90 1.26
N ASN A 152 -23.43 -4.07 1.03
CA ASN A 152 -23.29 -5.09 2.04
C ASN A 152 -22.29 -4.55 3.07
N THR A 153 -22.76 -4.43 4.31
CA THR A 153 -22.14 -3.84 5.49
C THR A 153 -20.92 -4.61 6.03
N GLU A 154 -20.30 -5.45 5.20
CA GLU A 154 -19.09 -6.19 5.53
C GLU A 154 -17.89 -5.33 5.12
N PHE A 155 -16.88 -5.23 6.00
CA PHE A 155 -15.67 -4.43 5.77
C PHE A 155 -14.94 -4.93 4.51
N ASN A 156 -15.25 -4.31 3.37
CA ASN A 156 -14.61 -4.61 2.10
C ASN A 156 -13.55 -3.53 1.81
N PRO A 157 -12.25 -3.89 1.80
CA PRO A 157 -11.16 -2.94 1.64
C PRO A 157 -11.21 -2.19 0.30
N SER A 158 -11.82 -2.78 -0.75
CA SER A 158 -12.02 -2.10 -2.03
C SER A 158 -12.89 -0.85 -1.90
N TYR A 159 -13.99 -0.93 -1.15
CA TYR A 159 -14.84 0.24 -0.91
C TYR A 159 -14.13 1.27 -0.05
N LYS A 160 -13.29 0.83 0.90
CA LYS A 160 -12.49 1.74 1.72
C LYS A 160 -11.48 2.52 0.87
N VAL A 161 -10.80 1.84 -0.05
CA VAL A 161 -9.91 2.48 -1.03
C VAL A 161 -10.67 3.49 -1.89
N LEU A 162 -11.85 3.12 -2.40
CA LEU A 162 -12.69 4.02 -3.22
C LEU A 162 -13.15 5.25 -2.41
N GLU A 163 -13.55 5.06 -1.15
CA GLU A 163 -13.98 6.13 -0.25
C GLU A 163 -12.83 7.13 -0.01
N ASP A 164 -11.65 6.61 0.38
CA ASP A 164 -10.48 7.43 0.67
C ASP A 164 -9.98 8.16 -0.60
N PHE A 165 -9.97 7.49 -1.76
CA PHE A 165 -9.67 8.11 -3.05
C PHE A 165 -10.65 9.25 -3.37
N THR A 166 -11.95 9.02 -3.20
CA THR A 166 -12.99 10.02 -3.54
C THR A 166 -12.84 11.27 -2.69
N LYS A 167 -12.49 11.14 -1.40
CA LYS A 167 -12.17 12.28 -0.53
C LYS A 167 -10.99 13.09 -1.05
N GLU A 168 -9.90 12.42 -1.47
CA GLU A 168 -8.73 13.10 -2.04
C GLU A 168 -9.02 13.74 -3.40
N PHE A 169 -9.79 13.06 -4.26
CA PHE A 169 -10.21 13.56 -5.57
C PHE A 169 -11.04 14.85 -5.47
N ILE A 170 -12.05 14.87 -4.59
CA ILE A 170 -12.88 16.06 -4.35
C ILE A 170 -12.04 17.19 -3.76
N GLY A 171 -11.22 16.88 -2.75
CA GLY A 171 -10.34 17.86 -2.12
C GLY A 171 -9.34 18.50 -3.10
N ASN A 172 -8.85 17.74 -4.09
CA ASN A 172 -7.97 18.26 -5.13
C ASN A 172 -8.72 19.05 -6.21
N SER A 173 -9.93 18.61 -6.59
CA SER A 173 -10.79 19.31 -7.55
C SER A 173 -11.20 20.70 -7.05
N GLY A 174 -11.55 20.81 -5.76
CA GLY A 174 -11.84 22.09 -5.11
C GLY A 174 -10.63 23.06 -5.12
N LYS A 175 -9.41 22.55 -4.91
CA LYS A 175 -8.17 23.35 -4.97
C LYS A 175 -7.82 23.81 -6.40
N LYS A 176 -8.16 23.03 -7.42
CA LYS A 176 -7.94 23.40 -8.84
C LYS A 176 -8.90 24.52 -9.28
N LEU A 177 -10.14 24.50 -8.78
CA LEU A 177 -11.14 25.56 -8.98
C LEU A 177 -10.72 26.87 -8.31
N THR A 178 -10.26 26.85 -7.06
CA THR A 178 -9.86 28.10 -6.35
C THR A 178 -8.59 28.76 -6.91
N ARG A 179 -7.61 27.97 -7.38
CA ARG A 179 -6.42 28.52 -8.07
C ARG A 179 -6.74 29.20 -9.40
N SER A 180 -7.82 28.80 -10.06
CA SER A 180 -8.22 29.38 -11.35
C SER A 180 -9.02 30.69 -11.20
N THR A 181 -9.53 30.99 -10.00
CA THR A 181 -10.36 32.20 -9.72
C THR A 181 -9.56 33.39 -9.18
N THR A 182 -8.23 33.28 -8.99
CA THR A 182 -7.39 34.37 -8.45
C THR A 182 -6.58 35.11 -9.54
N MET A 183 -7.09 35.17 -10.78
CA MET A 183 -6.58 36.15 -11.76
C MET A 183 -7.56 37.31 -11.84
N ARG A 184 -7.32 38.35 -11.05
CA ARG A 184 -7.73 39.73 -11.30
C ARG A 184 -6.74 40.67 -10.67
#